data_AF-A0A0S3R562-F1
#
_entry.id   AF-A0A0S3R562-F1
#
_cell.length_a   1.000
_cell.length_b   1.000
_cell.length_c   1.000
_cell.angle_alpha   90.00
_cell.angle_beta   90.00
_cell.angle_gamma   90.00
#
_symmetry.space_group_name_H-M   'P 1'
#
loop_
_entity.id
_entity.type
_entity.pdbx_description
1 polymer ?
#
loop_
_entity_poly.entity_id
_entity_poly.type
_entity_poly.pdbx_seq_one_letter_code
_entity_poly.pdbx_strand_id
1 'polypeptide(L)'
;MHGFGVYQFQNGHRYEGAWHEGRRQGLGMYTFRNGETQCGHWQNGILDDPKRQNSPTGSPCDVDHAKVSSAVQDAHSAAEKAHSMVKVDDGMNKVVAAANKAANAARVAAVKAVQNRMHHNNSSDDK
;
A
#
# COMPACT_ATOMS: atom_id res chain seq x y z
N MET A 1 37.24 17.39 15.52
CA MET A 1 36.35 17.20 14.35
C MET A 1 34.94 17.00 14.85
N HIS A 2 33.97 17.70 14.26
CA HIS A 2 32.55 17.57 14.57
C HIS A 2 31.76 17.48 13.25
N GLY A 3 30.72 16.65 13.20
CA GLY A 3 29.89 16.44 12.01
C GLY A 3 29.92 15.01 11.48
N PHE A 4 29.27 14.76 10.35
CA PHE A 4 29.29 13.44 9.69
C PHE A 4 30.49 13.31 8.76
N GLY A 5 31.13 12.14 8.77
CA GLY A 5 32.30 11.92 7.93
C GLY A 5 32.68 10.45 7.80
N VAL A 6 33.43 10.17 6.74
CA VAL A 6 34.01 8.85 6.46
C VAL A 6 35.49 8.89 6.82
N TYR A 7 35.91 7.95 7.66
CA TYR A 7 37.31 7.76 8.01
C TYR A 7 37.76 6.37 7.57
N GLN A 8 38.80 6.33 6.75
CA GLN A 8 39.46 5.10 6.35
C GLN A 8 40.70 4.91 7.20
N PHE A 9 40.75 3.81 7.91
CA PHE A 9 41.88 3.42 8.73
C PHE A 9 42.94 2.76 7.85
N GLN A 10 44.22 2.94 8.22
CA GLN A 10 45.35 2.32 7.49
C GLN A 10 45.32 0.78 7.52
N ASN A 11 44.60 0.19 8.48
CA ASN A 11 44.38 -1.26 8.56
C ASN A 11 43.32 -1.78 7.58
N GLY A 12 42.72 -0.91 6.76
CA GLY A 12 41.68 -1.25 5.80
C GLY A 12 40.27 -1.29 6.39
N HIS A 13 40.07 -0.83 7.64
CA HIS A 13 38.74 -0.59 8.17
C HIS A 13 38.21 0.76 7.68
N ARG A 14 36.89 0.89 7.64
CA ARG A 14 36.21 2.13 7.27
C ARG A 14 35.13 2.42 8.29
N TYR A 15 35.12 3.64 8.80
CA TYR A 15 34.01 4.15 9.61
C TYR A 15 33.30 5.26 8.85
N GLU A 16 31.98 5.25 8.91
CA GLU A 16 31.12 6.26 8.31
C GLU A 16 30.03 6.62 9.32
N GLY A 17 30.02 7.86 9.81
CA GLY A 17 29.07 8.24 10.85
C GLY A 17 29.33 9.62 11.42
N ALA A 18 28.62 9.92 12.49
CA ALA A 18 28.79 11.18 13.20
C ALA A 18 30.05 11.15 14.08
N TRP A 19 30.68 12.31 14.12
CA TRP A 19 31.88 12.62 14.88
C TRP A 19 31.59 13.78 15.80
N HIS A 20 32.09 13.68 17.02
CA HIS A 20 32.07 14.78 17.97
C HIS A 20 33.37 14.73 18.78
N GLU A 21 34.08 15.86 18.80
CA GLU A 21 35.41 16.01 19.42
C GLU A 21 36.47 15.01 18.90
N GLY A 22 36.37 14.63 17.62
CA GLY A 22 37.28 13.63 17.03
C GLY A 22 37.03 12.19 17.49
N ARG A 23 35.92 11.94 18.22
CA ARG A 23 35.46 10.60 18.58
C ARG A 23 34.21 10.25 17.79
N ARG A 24 34.02 8.95 17.54
CA ARG A 24 32.80 8.40 16.93
C ARG A 24 31.64 8.56 17.91
N GLN A 25 30.61 9.27 17.49
CA GLN A 25 29.49 9.70 18.35
C GLN A 25 28.20 9.73 17.54
N GLY A 26 27.10 9.22 18.09
CA GLY A 26 25.83 9.11 17.38
C GLY A 26 25.81 7.95 16.37
N LEU A 27 24.90 8.00 15.40
CA LEU A 27 24.72 6.91 14.44
C LEU A 27 25.92 6.79 13.50
N GLY A 28 26.41 5.55 13.33
CA GLY A 28 27.51 5.26 12.42
C GLY A 28 27.66 3.78 12.10
N MET A 29 28.35 3.51 10.99
CA MET A 29 28.63 2.20 10.44
C MET A 29 30.14 1.99 10.37
N TYR A 30 30.60 0.86 10.87
CA TYR A 30 31.98 0.42 10.83
C TYR A 30 32.11 -0.82 9.96
N THR A 31 32.85 -0.72 8.86
CA THR A 31 33.17 -1.81 7.94
C THR A 31 34.58 -2.32 8.24
N PHE A 32 34.67 -3.59 8.58
CA PHE A 32 35.92 -4.30 8.76
C PHE A 32 36.53 -4.69 7.42
N ARG A 33 37.83 -4.98 7.40
CA ARG A 33 38.55 -5.38 6.19
C ARG A 33 38.06 -6.72 5.62
N ASN A 34 37.49 -7.58 6.47
CA ASN A 34 36.86 -8.85 6.09
C ASN A 34 35.49 -8.65 5.40
N GLY A 35 34.98 -7.42 5.31
CA GLY A 35 33.66 -7.11 4.76
C GLY A 35 32.52 -7.15 5.77
N GLU A 36 32.78 -7.52 7.03
CA GLU A 36 31.81 -7.45 8.11
C GLU A 36 31.46 -5.97 8.39
N THR A 37 30.19 -5.70 8.66
CA THR A 37 29.71 -4.35 8.95
C THR A 37 28.98 -4.33 10.29
N GLN A 38 29.28 -3.33 11.11
CA GLN A 38 28.63 -3.08 12.38
C GLN A 38 28.03 -1.67 12.36
N CYS A 39 26.71 -1.57 12.43
CA CYS A 39 25.99 -0.31 12.48
C CYS A 39 25.29 -0.16 13.82
N GLY A 40 25.22 1.08 14.33
CA GLY A 40 24.52 1.35 15.57
C GLY A 40 24.84 2.73 16.13
N HIS A 41 24.50 2.93 17.39
CA HIS A 41 24.75 4.19 18.08
C HIS A 41 26.14 4.15 18.73
N TRP A 42 27.00 5.11 18.42
CA TRP A 42 28.33 5.21 18.99
C TRP A 42 28.31 6.23 20.13
N GLN A 43 28.82 5.86 21.28
CA GLN A 43 29.02 6.79 22.39
C GLN A 43 30.46 6.75 22.86
N ASN A 44 31.15 7.89 22.82
CA ASN A 44 32.56 8.02 23.20
C ASN A 44 33.50 7.04 22.49
N GLY A 45 33.18 6.64 21.25
CA GLY A 45 33.97 5.68 20.50
C GLY A 45 33.63 4.20 20.72
N ILE A 46 32.65 3.91 21.59
CA ILE A 46 32.13 2.57 21.87
C ILE A 46 30.82 2.41 21.09
N LEU A 47 30.68 1.30 20.36
CA LEU A 47 29.41 0.95 19.72
C LEU A 47 28.46 0.40 20.78
N ASP A 48 27.32 1.07 20.94
CA ASP A 48 26.15 0.55 21.61
C ASP A 48 25.47 -0.42 20.64
N ASP A 49 25.89 -1.68 20.75
CA ASP A 49 25.41 -2.78 19.93
C ASP A 49 24.34 -3.54 20.73
N PRO A 50 23.07 -3.53 20.31
CA PRO A 50 22.01 -4.26 21.00
C PRO A 50 22.21 -5.78 20.92
N LYS A 51 23.06 -6.27 20.01
CA LYS A 51 23.42 -7.69 19.85
C LYS A 51 24.33 -8.21 20.96
N ARG A 52 24.96 -7.33 21.75
CA ARG A 52 25.75 -7.73 22.94
C ARG A 52 24.89 -8.16 24.13
N GLN A 53 23.58 -7.91 24.09
CA GLN A 53 22.61 -8.51 25.01
C GLN A 53 21.98 -9.74 24.34
N ASN A 54 22.67 -10.87 24.36
CA ASN A 54 22.10 -12.14 23.92
C ASN A 54 21.01 -12.63 24.91
N SER A 55 19.77 -12.75 24.40
CA SER A 55 18.65 -13.60 24.88
C SER A 55 17.70 -13.02 25.96
N PRO A 56 16.45 -13.53 26.07
CA PRO A 56 15.25 -13.12 25.34
C PRO A 56 14.30 -12.38 26.30
N THR A 57 14.20 -11.06 26.23
CA THR A 57 13.16 -10.36 26.99
C THR A 57 12.68 -9.14 26.22
N GLY A 58 11.61 -9.36 25.45
CA GLY A 58 10.66 -8.31 25.08
C GLY A 58 11.21 -7.14 24.29
N SER A 59 11.96 -7.41 23.22
CA SER A 59 12.14 -6.39 22.18
C SER A 59 10.88 -6.37 21.32
N PRO A 60 10.25 -5.21 21.01
CA PRO A 60 9.05 -5.10 20.17
C PRO A 60 9.19 -5.59 18.71
N CYS A 61 10.26 -6.32 18.39
CA CYS A 61 10.55 -6.88 17.09
C CYS A 61 10.66 -8.42 17.12
N ASP A 62 9.88 -9.11 17.95
CA ASP A 62 9.38 -10.43 17.57
C ASP A 62 8.25 -10.24 16.57
N VAL A 63 8.60 -10.09 15.30
CA VAL A 63 7.63 -10.41 14.24
C VAL A 63 7.44 -11.92 14.30
N ASP A 64 6.54 -12.37 15.18
CA ASP A 64 6.11 -13.76 15.27
C ASP A 64 5.91 -14.27 13.84
N HIS A 65 6.72 -15.23 13.41
CA HIS A 65 6.63 -15.77 12.05
C HIS A 65 5.21 -16.29 11.78
N ALA A 66 4.50 -16.69 12.84
CA ALA A 66 3.08 -17.02 12.86
C ALA A 66 2.17 -15.82 12.54
N LYS A 67 2.40 -14.61 13.09
CA LYS A 67 1.61 -13.42 12.75
C LYS A 67 1.85 -12.96 11.31
N VAL A 68 3.09 -13.07 10.83
CA VAL A 68 3.40 -12.77 9.42
C VAL A 68 2.70 -13.78 8.50
N SER A 69 2.75 -15.06 8.84
CA SER A 69 2.07 -16.12 8.07
C SER A 69 0.55 -15.95 8.10
N SER A 70 -0.05 -15.63 9.25
CA SER A 70 -1.48 -15.34 9.35
C SER A 70 -1.87 -14.08 8.58
N ALA A 71 -1.09 -13.00 8.67
CA ALA A 71 -1.36 -11.78 7.92
C ALA A 71 -1.26 -11.99 6.40
N VAL A 72 -0.32 -12.81 5.95
CA VAL A 72 -0.19 -13.21 4.54
C VAL A 72 -1.36 -14.11 4.12
N GLN A 73 -1.77 -15.05 4.97
CA GLN A 73 -2.93 -15.93 4.72
C GLN A 73 -4.25 -15.14 4.65
N ASP A 74 -4.42 -14.17 5.54
CA ASP A 74 -5.57 -13.26 5.58
C ASP A 74 -5.59 -12.34 4.36
N ALA A 75 -4.42 -11.82 3.95
CA ALA A 75 -4.28 -11.03 2.73
C ALA A 75 -4.61 -11.86 1.48
N HIS A 76 -4.16 -13.13 1.40
CA HIS A 76 -4.50 -14.03 0.31
C HIS A 76 -6.00 -14.33 0.28
N SER A 77 -6.59 -14.68 1.42
CA SER A 77 -8.03 -14.96 1.54
C SER A 77 -8.89 -13.73 1.19
N ALA A 78 -8.46 -12.53 1.59
CA ALA A 78 -9.13 -11.29 1.24
C ALA A 78 -9.01 -10.97 -0.26
N ALA A 79 -7.85 -11.24 -0.88
CA ALA A 79 -7.64 -11.08 -2.31
C ALA A 79 -8.45 -12.07 -3.15
N GLU A 80 -8.54 -13.34 -2.73
CA GLU A 80 -9.40 -14.35 -3.37
C GLU A 80 -10.88 -14.02 -3.21
N LYS A 81 -11.27 -13.55 -2.00
CA LYS A 81 -12.62 -13.06 -1.76
C LYS A 81 -12.91 -11.88 -2.69
N ALA A 82 -12.01 -10.89 -2.77
CA ALA A 82 -12.10 -9.73 -3.66
C ALA A 82 -12.25 -10.14 -5.13
N HIS A 83 -11.46 -11.11 -5.59
CA HIS A 83 -11.57 -11.68 -6.93
C HIS A 83 -12.91 -12.39 -7.17
N SER A 84 -13.51 -12.97 -6.12
CA SER A 84 -14.88 -13.49 -6.16
C SER A 84 -15.94 -12.36 -6.16
N MET A 85 -15.68 -11.20 -5.52
CA MET A 85 -16.56 -10.02 -5.56
C MET A 85 -16.59 -9.35 -6.93
N VAL A 86 -15.48 -9.38 -7.67
CA VAL A 86 -15.42 -8.85 -9.05
C VAL A 86 -16.40 -9.60 -9.98
N LYS A 87 -16.88 -10.79 -9.60
CA LYS A 87 -17.96 -11.50 -10.32
C LYS A 87 -19.37 -10.98 -10.01
N VAL A 88 -19.54 -10.08 -9.04
CA VAL A 88 -20.84 -9.44 -8.70
C VAL A 88 -21.20 -8.31 -9.68
N ASP A 89 -20.24 -7.80 -10.45
CA ASP A 89 -20.48 -6.78 -11.50
C ASP A 89 -21.43 -7.25 -12.63
N ASP A 90 -21.54 -8.56 -12.87
CA ASP A 90 -22.50 -9.11 -13.86
C ASP A 90 -23.96 -8.82 -13.47
N GLY A 91 -24.26 -8.81 -12.17
CA GLY A 91 -25.60 -8.50 -11.65
C GLY A 91 -25.95 -7.02 -11.80
N MET A 92 -25.00 -6.13 -11.53
CA MET A 92 -25.21 -4.69 -11.59
C MET A 92 -25.40 -4.21 -13.03
N ASN A 93 -24.63 -4.74 -13.98
CA ASN A 93 -24.75 -4.36 -15.38
C ASN A 93 -26.11 -4.79 -15.99
N LYS A 94 -26.64 -5.96 -15.58
CA LYS A 94 -27.99 -6.42 -15.98
C LYS A 94 -29.11 -5.55 -15.44
N VAL A 95 -29.03 -5.13 -14.17
CA VAL A 95 -30.03 -4.25 -13.55
C VAL A 95 -30.02 -2.87 -14.21
N VAL A 96 -28.82 -2.31 -14.46
CA VAL A 96 -28.67 -1.02 -15.16
C VAL A 96 -29.21 -1.10 -16.59
N ALA A 97 -28.92 -2.18 -17.32
CA ALA A 97 -29.46 -2.39 -18.66
C ALA A 97 -30.99 -2.50 -18.67
N ALA A 98 -31.59 -3.22 -17.71
CA ALA A 98 -33.04 -3.36 -17.58
C ALA A 98 -33.72 -2.02 -17.26
N ALA A 99 -33.16 -1.24 -16.33
CA ALA A 99 -33.66 0.09 -15.97
C ALA A 99 -33.59 1.06 -17.16
N ASN A 100 -32.46 1.09 -17.88
CA ASN A 100 -32.30 1.91 -19.08
C ASN A 100 -33.27 1.51 -20.19
N LYS A 101 -33.50 0.20 -20.39
CA LYS A 101 -34.49 -0.30 -21.35
C LYS A 101 -35.91 0.14 -21.00
N ALA A 102 -36.30 0.07 -19.73
CA ALA A 102 -37.61 0.50 -19.26
C ALA A 102 -37.83 2.01 -19.42
N ALA A 103 -36.84 2.83 -19.04
CA ALA A 103 -36.90 4.27 -19.18
C ALA A 103 -37.01 4.71 -20.66
N ASN A 104 -36.26 4.06 -21.55
CA ASN A 104 -36.35 4.32 -22.99
C ASN A 104 -37.71 3.89 -23.57
N ALA A 105 -38.24 2.73 -23.16
CA ALA A 105 -39.56 2.29 -23.59
C ALA A 105 -40.68 3.25 -23.15
N ALA A 106 -40.63 3.74 -21.91
CA ALA A 106 -41.59 4.71 -21.40
C ALA A 106 -41.53 6.04 -22.17
N ARG A 107 -40.32 6.54 -22.47
CA ARG A 107 -40.12 7.72 -23.30
C ARG A 107 -40.71 7.54 -24.70
N VAL A 108 -40.43 6.42 -25.36
CA VAL A 108 -40.95 6.11 -26.70
C VAL A 108 -42.48 6.00 -26.68
N ALA A 109 -43.06 5.35 -25.68
CA ALA A 109 -44.50 5.24 -25.54
C ALA A 109 -45.16 6.61 -25.33
N ALA A 110 -44.58 7.49 -24.51
CA ALA A 110 -45.07 8.85 -24.30
C ALA A 110 -45.02 9.68 -25.59
N VAL A 111 -43.89 9.64 -26.32
CA VAL A 111 -43.75 10.32 -27.61
C VAL A 111 -44.76 9.78 -28.62
N LYS A 112 -44.96 8.45 -28.68
CA LYS A 112 -45.94 7.83 -29.57
C LYS A 112 -47.37 8.23 -29.22
N ALA A 113 -47.72 8.33 -27.93
CA ALA A 113 -49.03 8.78 -27.50
C ALA A 113 -49.31 10.25 -27.90
N VAL A 114 -48.30 11.12 -27.77
CA VAL A 114 -48.39 12.52 -28.23
C VAL A 114 -48.54 12.59 -29.75
N GLN A 115 -47.74 11.82 -30.49
CA GLN A 115 -47.81 11.78 -31.96
C GLN A 115 -49.17 11.26 -32.44
N ASN A 116 -49.71 10.22 -31.78
CA ASN A 116 -51.02 9.66 -32.10
C ASN A 116 -52.12 10.70 -31.92
N ARG A 117 -52.07 11.50 -30.84
CA ARG A 117 -53.02 12.59 -30.60
C ARG A 117 -52.98 13.67 -31.68
N MET A 118 -51.81 13.96 -32.24
CA MET A 118 -51.66 14.93 -33.33
C MET A 118 -52.26 14.41 -34.65
N HIS A 119 -52.16 13.11 -34.92
CA HIS A 119 -52.67 12.51 -36.17
C HIS A 119 -54.20 12.32 -36.15
N HIS A 120 -54.79 12.06 -34.98
CA HIS A 120 -56.25 11.88 -34.84
C HIS A 120 -57.03 13.21 -34.83
N ASN A 121 -56.40 14.30 -34.38
CA ASN A 121 -57.02 15.63 -34.39
C ASN A 121 -57.17 16.23 -35.80
N ASN A 122 -56.51 15.68 -36.81
CA ASN A 122 -56.67 16.09 -38.22
C ASN A 122 -57.74 15.28 -38.99
N SER A 123 -58.43 14.34 -38.33
CA SER A 123 -59.43 13.47 -38.97
C SER A 123 -60.85 13.64 -38.41
N SER A 124 -61.10 14.66 -37.58
CA SER A 124 -62.37 14.85 -36.87
C SER A 124 -63.20 16.07 -37.36
N ASP A 125 -63.02 16.48 -38.61
CA ASP A 125 -63.76 17.60 -39.23
C ASP A 125 -64.46 17.21 -40.56
N ASP A 126 -64.97 15.98 -40.69
CA ASP A 126 -65.80 15.60 -41.86
C ASP A 126 -66.83 14.50 -41.51
N LYS A 127 -67.98 14.92 -40.94
CA LYS A 127 -69.36 14.53 -41.31
C LYS A 127 -70.39 14.89 -40.24
#